data_AF-A0A1V2TEY4-F1
#
_entry.id   AF-A0A1V2TEY4-F1
#
_cell.length_a   1.000
_cell.length_b   1.000
_cell.length_c   1.000
_cell.angle_alpha   90.00
_cell.angle_beta   90.00
_cell.angle_gamma   90.00
#
_symmetry.space_group_name_H-M   'P 1'
#
loop_
_entity.id
_entity.type
_entity.pdbx_description
1 polymer ?
#
loop_
_entity_poly.entity_id
_entity_poly.type
_entity_poly.pdbx_seq_one_letter_code
_entity_poly.pdbx_strand_id
1 'polypeptide(L)'
;MSIYIDRWSMTSDITPETAERAVGGPSEVWRLSWLPGRLLSFDQARAGMELDEIVSDPALVHDRMALARGAMCADALGIIWEQAVLLLYKRMAARLAGPAVAAAG
;
A
#
# COMPACT_ATOMS: atom_id res chain seq x y z
N MET A 1 -9.49 -4.06 10.62
CA MET A 1 -9.05 -3.85 9.23
C MET A 1 -10.28 -3.66 8.36
N SER A 2 -10.45 -2.44 7.89
CA SER A 2 -11.57 -2.04 7.04
C SER A 2 -11.04 -1.10 5.97
N ILE A 3 -10.86 -1.64 4.77
CA ILE A 3 -10.59 -0.83 3.59
C ILE A 3 -11.92 -0.21 3.14
N TYR A 4 -12.00 1.11 3.15
CA TYR A 4 -13.11 1.86 2.60
C TYR A 4 -12.88 2.07 1.12
N ILE A 5 -13.84 1.65 0.29
CA ILE A 5 -13.73 1.73 -1.17
C ILE A 5 -14.87 2.59 -1.68
N ASP A 6 -14.53 3.65 -2.39
CA ASP A 6 -15.48 4.42 -3.20
C ASP A 6 -15.16 4.29 -4.70
N ARG A 7 -15.84 5.08 -5.53
CA ARG A 7 -15.67 5.01 -6.98
C ARG A 7 -14.25 5.37 -7.43
N TRP A 8 -13.54 6.21 -6.69
CA TRP A 8 -12.27 6.84 -7.08
C TRP A 8 -11.11 6.54 -6.12
N SER A 9 -11.39 6.09 -4.91
CA SER A 9 -10.40 5.91 -3.86
C SER A 9 -10.59 4.62 -3.05
N MET A 10 -9.48 4.11 -2.53
CA MET A 10 -9.43 3.13 -1.45
C MET A 10 -8.61 3.72 -0.31
N THR A 11 -9.13 3.67 0.92
CA THR A 11 -8.49 4.20 2.12
C THR A 11 -8.61 3.21 3.28
N SER A 12 -7.83 3.42 4.34
CA SER A 12 -7.82 2.60 5.54
C SER A 12 -7.88 3.49 6.79
N ASP A 13 -8.39 2.94 7.89
CA ASP A 13 -8.32 3.54 9.23
C ASP A 13 -7.01 3.23 9.98
N ILE A 14 -6.20 2.30 9.47
CA ILE A 14 -4.96 1.82 10.10
C ILE A 14 -3.73 2.50 9.49
N THR A 15 -3.78 2.80 8.20
CA THR A 15 -2.63 3.29 7.43
C THR A 15 -2.98 4.58 6.68
N PRO A 16 -2.04 5.54 6.58
CA PRO A 16 -2.23 6.76 5.79
C PRO A 16 -2.10 6.52 4.28
N GLU A 17 -1.85 5.29 3.82
CA GLU A 17 -1.77 5.01 2.39
C GLU A 17 -3.14 4.96 1.73
N THR A 18 -3.12 5.18 0.42
CA THR A 18 -4.31 5.25 -0.41
C THR A 18 -4.08 4.55 -1.75
N ALA A 19 -5.18 4.10 -2.36
CA ALA A 19 -5.22 3.81 -3.78
C ALA A 19 -6.15 4.81 -4.46
N GLU A 20 -5.71 5.40 -5.56
CA GLU A 20 -6.49 6.36 -6.33
C GLU A 20 -6.66 5.89 -7.77
N ARG A 21 -7.88 6.02 -8.29
CA ARG A 21 -8.16 5.77 -9.71
C ARG A 21 -7.68 6.95 -10.55
N ALA A 22 -6.89 6.68 -11.58
CA ALA A 22 -6.36 7.71 -12.47
C ALA A 22 -7.49 8.44 -13.21
N VAL A 23 -7.43 9.78 -13.21
CA VAL A 23 -8.34 10.63 -13.98
C VAL A 23 -7.81 10.77 -15.41
N GLY A 24 -8.68 10.57 -16.41
CA GLY A 24 -8.33 10.78 -17.83
C GLY A 24 -7.57 9.63 -18.51
N GLY A 25 -7.36 8.51 -17.84
CA GLY A 25 -6.85 7.26 -18.42
C GLY A 25 -7.95 6.24 -18.72
N PRO A 26 -7.61 5.01 -19.16
CA PRO A 26 -8.55 3.90 -19.24
C PRO A 26 -9.29 3.73 -17.91
N SER A 27 -10.59 3.42 -17.95
CA SER A 27 -11.55 3.52 -16.83
C SER A 27 -11.28 2.63 -15.60
N GLU A 28 -10.13 1.97 -15.51
CA GLU A 28 -9.85 0.90 -14.54
C GLU A 28 -8.42 0.96 -13.96
N VAL A 29 -7.67 2.04 -14.23
CA VAL A 29 -6.29 2.16 -13.77
C VAL A 29 -6.22 2.76 -12.37
N TRP A 30 -5.65 2.02 -11.44
CA TRP A 30 -5.41 2.42 -10.06
C TRP A 30 -3.93 2.63 -9.79
N ARG A 31 -3.62 3.49 -8.81
CA ARG A 31 -2.27 3.80 -8.36
C ARG A 31 -2.23 3.76 -6.84
N LEU A 32 -1.28 3.03 -6.29
CA LEU A 32 -1.01 3.03 -4.85
C LEU A 32 -0.06 4.17 -4.50
N SER A 33 -0.34 4.83 -3.40
CA SER A 33 0.51 5.88 -2.84
C SER A 33 1.91 5.36 -2.48
N TRP A 34 2.01 4.10 -2.01
CA TRP A 34 3.26 3.48 -1.56
C TRP A 34 4.01 2.66 -2.62
N LEU A 35 3.37 2.33 -3.74
CA LEU A 35 3.98 1.65 -4.88
C LEU A 35 3.87 2.53 -6.15
N PRO A 36 4.48 3.72 -6.14
CA PRO A 36 4.38 4.65 -7.27
C PRO A 36 5.03 4.06 -8.53
N GLY A 37 4.48 4.43 -9.69
CA GLY A 37 5.00 4.00 -10.99
C GLY A 37 4.41 2.68 -11.52
N ARG A 38 3.56 2.01 -10.74
CA ARG A 38 2.75 0.88 -11.24
C ARG A 38 1.34 1.33 -11.58
N LEU A 39 0.83 0.83 -12.70
CA LEU A 39 -0.57 0.92 -13.09
C LEU A 39 -1.21 -0.41 -12.69
N LEU A 40 -2.22 -0.36 -11.85
CA LEU A 40 -2.82 -1.53 -11.21
C LEU A 40 -4.27 -1.69 -11.66
N SER A 41 -4.74 -2.92 -11.69
CA SER A 41 -6.18 -3.19 -11.69
C SER A 41 -6.79 -2.84 -10.33
N PHE A 42 -8.12 -2.83 -10.27
CA PHE A 42 -8.85 -2.70 -8.99
C PHE A 42 -8.41 -3.76 -7.97
N ASP A 43 -8.34 -5.03 -8.37
CA ASP A 43 -7.97 -6.13 -7.46
C ASP A 43 -6.54 -6.01 -6.96
N GLN A 44 -5.61 -5.57 -7.81
CA GLN A 44 -4.24 -5.32 -7.41
C GLN A 44 -4.12 -4.14 -6.46
N ALA A 45 -4.85 -3.04 -6.71
CA ALA A 45 -4.90 -1.92 -5.78
C ALA A 45 -5.48 -2.33 -4.42
N ARG A 46 -6.55 -3.12 -4.41
CA ARG A 46 -7.13 -3.67 -3.19
C ARG A 46 -6.15 -4.57 -2.45
N ALA A 47 -5.45 -5.46 -3.15
CA ALA A 47 -4.42 -6.32 -2.58
C ALA A 47 -3.29 -5.50 -1.95
N GLY A 48 -2.89 -4.39 -2.58
CA GLY A 48 -1.86 -3.52 -2.02
C GLY A 48 -2.31 -2.69 -0.82
N MET A 49 -3.59 -2.31 -0.75
CA MET A 49 -4.16 -1.72 0.47
C MET A 49 -4.20 -2.73 1.61
N GLU A 50 -4.62 -3.97 1.33
CA GLU A 50 -4.67 -5.04 2.33
C GLU A 50 -3.27 -5.44 2.81
N LEU A 51 -2.29 -5.51 1.91
CA LEU A 51 -0.89 -5.74 2.27
C LEU A 51 -0.40 -4.68 3.25
N ASP A 52 -0.66 -3.41 2.93
CA ASP A 52 -0.19 -2.31 3.75
C ASP A 52 -0.85 -2.29 5.13
N GLU A 53 -2.15 -2.58 5.23
CA GLU A 53 -2.81 -2.78 6.52
C GLU A 53 -2.09 -3.87 7.34
N ILE A 54 -1.82 -5.04 6.75
CA ILE A 54 -1.14 -6.17 7.42
C ILE A 54 0.25 -5.78 7.91
N VAL A 55 1.02 -5.05 7.10
CA VAL A 55 2.37 -4.59 7.47
C VAL A 55 2.32 -3.51 8.55
N SER A 56 1.30 -2.66 8.52
CA SER A 56 1.17 -1.50 9.40
C SER A 56 0.56 -1.81 10.77
N ASP A 57 -0.12 -2.94 10.96
CA ASP A 57 -0.72 -3.35 12.23
C ASP A 57 0.24 -4.22 13.07
N PRO A 58 0.81 -3.70 14.18
CA PRO A 58 1.73 -4.45 15.03
C PRO A 58 1.07 -5.66 15.71
N ALA A 59 -0.26 -5.69 15.86
CA ALA A 59 -0.96 -6.81 16.47
C ALA A 59 -0.88 -8.09 15.62
N LEU A 60 -0.60 -7.96 14.31
CA LEU A 60 -0.57 -9.08 13.37
C LEU A 60 0.80 -9.72 13.20
N VAL A 61 1.85 -9.21 13.85
CA VAL A 61 3.24 -9.68 13.67
C VAL A 61 3.45 -11.17 13.97
N HIS A 62 2.60 -11.77 14.81
CA HIS A 62 2.64 -13.20 15.13
C HIS A 62 1.46 -13.99 14.53
N ASP A 63 0.55 -13.33 13.82
CA ASP A 63 -0.56 -13.98 13.14
C ASP A 63 -0.09 -14.58 11.81
N ARG A 64 0.09 -15.90 11.80
CA ARG A 64 0.55 -16.63 10.61
C ARG A 64 -0.45 -16.55 9.45
N MET A 65 -1.75 -16.45 9.72
CA MET A 65 -2.75 -16.34 8.66
C MET A 65 -2.69 -14.95 8.01
N ALA A 66 -2.54 -13.90 8.82
CA ALA A 66 -2.32 -12.55 8.31
C ALA A 66 -1.04 -12.46 7.48
N LEU A 67 0.08 -13.04 7.96
CA LEU A 67 1.34 -13.05 7.21
C LEU A 67 1.23 -13.83 5.87
N ALA A 68 0.55 -14.98 5.87
CA ALA A 68 0.29 -15.74 4.64
C ALA A 68 -0.59 -14.94 3.65
N ARG A 69 -1.59 -14.22 4.16
CA ARG A 69 -2.41 -13.32 3.37
C ARG A 69 -1.59 -12.18 2.77
N GLY A 70 -0.71 -11.58 3.56
CA GLY A 70 0.22 -10.54 3.12
C GLY A 70 1.13 -11.01 1.99
N ALA A 71 1.66 -12.24 2.07
CA ALA A 71 2.44 -12.84 1.00
C ALA A 71 1.63 -13.01 -0.29
N MET A 72 0.39 -13.50 -0.21
CA MET A 72 -0.49 -13.60 -1.40
C MET A 72 -0.79 -12.23 -2.03
N CYS A 73 -0.96 -11.19 -1.21
CA CYS A 73 -1.13 -9.83 -1.72
C CYS A 73 0.13 -9.32 -2.42
N ALA A 74 1.32 -9.63 -1.89
CA ALA A 74 2.60 -9.27 -2.52
C ALA A 74 2.75 -9.95 -3.89
N ASP A 75 2.41 -11.25 -3.97
CA ASP A 75 2.41 -12.01 -5.21
C ASP A 75 1.47 -11.41 -6.25
N ALA A 76 0.26 -10.98 -5.86
CA ALA A 76 -0.70 -10.32 -6.75
C ALA A 76 -0.16 -9.00 -7.34
N LEU A 77 0.73 -8.33 -6.61
CA LEU A 77 1.45 -7.13 -7.04
C LEU A 77 2.73 -7.43 -7.83
N GLY A 78 3.15 -8.70 -7.91
CA GLY A 78 4.40 -9.10 -8.55
C GLY A 78 5.63 -8.56 -7.82
N ILE A 79 5.59 -8.55 -6.49
CA ILE A 79 6.72 -8.21 -5.60
C ILE A 79 6.81 -9.25 -4.48
N ILE A 80 7.98 -9.38 -3.87
CA ILE A 80 8.13 -10.22 -2.68
C ILE A 80 7.75 -9.44 -1.42
N TRP A 81 7.40 -10.17 -0.35
CA TRP A 81 7.00 -9.62 0.94
C TRP A 81 8.02 -8.60 1.49
N GLU A 82 9.31 -8.94 1.46
CA GLU A 82 10.40 -8.12 1.99
C GLU A 82 10.50 -6.79 1.25
N GLN A 83 10.25 -6.79 -0.06
CA GLN A 83 10.24 -5.57 -0.86
C GLN A 83 9.10 -4.65 -0.43
N ALA A 84 7.92 -5.21 -0.16
CA ALA A 84 6.77 -4.44 0.28
C ALA A 84 7.03 -3.80 1.66
N VAL A 85 7.55 -4.58 2.62
CA VAL A 85 7.96 -4.08 3.95
C VAL A 85 8.97 -2.94 3.82
N LEU A 86 9.99 -3.07 2.95
CA LEU A 86 10.99 -2.03 2.74
C LEU A 86 10.41 -0.75 2.12
N LEU A 87 9.50 -0.85 1.17
CA LEU A 87 8.85 0.31 0.54
C LEU A 87 7.99 1.07 1.55
N LEU A 88 7.18 0.35 2.33
CA LEU A 88 6.32 0.93 3.36
C LEU A 88 7.13 1.56 4.50
N TYR A 89 8.19 0.90 4.95
CA TYR A 89 9.12 1.46 5.93
C TYR A 89 9.74 2.77 5.45
N LYS A 90 10.26 2.82 4.21
CA LYS A 90 10.84 4.05 3.64
C LYS A 90 9.84 5.20 3.62
N ARG A 91 8.58 4.89 3.32
CA ARG A 91 7.52 5.88 3.24
C ARG A 91 7.08 6.38 4.61
N MET A 92 6.98 5.50 5.60
CA MET A 92 6.80 5.88 7.00
C MET A 92 7.95 6.77 7.47
N ALA A 93 9.21 6.39 7.19
CA ALA A 93 10.38 7.18 7.56
C ALA A 93 10.37 8.58 6.90
N ALA A 94 10.00 8.68 5.62
CA ALA A 94 9.88 9.95 4.92
C ALA A 94 8.81 10.87 5.54
N ARG A 95 7.68 10.32 6.01
CA ARG A 95 6.67 11.09 6.75
C ARG A 95 7.19 11.59 8.09
N LEU A 96 7.91 10.74 8.83
CA LEU A 96 8.45 11.09 10.15
C LEU A 96 9.60 12.11 10.08
N ALA A 97 10.39 12.10 9.01
CA ALA A 97 11.46 13.06 8.80
C ALA A 97 10.94 14.50 8.51
N GLY A 98 9.67 14.65 8.15
CA GLY A 98 9.08 15.94 7.73
C GLY A 98 9.74 16.54 6.47
N PRO A 99 9.28 17.70 5.98
CA PRO A 99 9.85 18.34 4.78
C PRO A 99 11.27 18.89 4.95
N ALA A 100 11.94 18.68 6.08
CA ALA A 100 13.25 19.27 6.38
C ALA A 100 14.46 18.51 5.82
N VAL A 101 14.29 17.27 5.33
CA VAL A 101 15.40 16.39 4.89
C VAL A 101 15.30 16.03 3.40
N ALA A 102 14.66 16.86 2.57
CA ALA A 102 14.67 16.70 1.11
C ALA A 102 15.51 17.76 0.37
N ALA A 103 16.06 18.75 1.09
CA ALA A 103 16.86 19.85 0.52
C ALA A 103 18.37 19.72 0.77
N ALA A 104 18.83 18.61 1.35
CA ALA A 104 20.24 18.34 1.59
C ALA A 104 20.57 16.90 1.20
N GLY A 105 20.93 16.69 -0.08
CA GLY A 105 21.34 15.40 -0.62
C GLY A 105 21.46 15.42 -2.13
#